data_AF-A0A5K1JT77-F1
#
_entry.id   AF-A0A5K1JT77-F1
#
_cell.length_a   1.000
_cell.length_b   1.000
_cell.length_c   1.000
_cell.angle_alpha   90.00
_cell.angle_beta   90.00
_cell.angle_gamma   90.00
#
_symmetry.space_group_name_H-M   'P 1'
#
loop_
_entity.id
_entity.type
_entity.pdbx_description
1 polymer ?
#
loop_
_entity_poly.entity_id
_entity_poly.type
_entity_poly.pdbx_seq_one_letter_code
_entity_poly.pdbx_strand_id
1 'polypeptide(L)'
;MRILGFVALGLLIITNLRLGPVISITEFKKPVYSIFVLSLVVNTLALFTVYTYLTVSAVGANIDADLSFDLIAIANAMSAVGQIGSGVFADHFGPFNAIIPAAVLAGVVTYAWPFATHIAAFVVIAVFFG
;
A
#
# COMPACT_ATOMS: atom_id res chain seq x y z
N MET A 1 -9.54 8.35 -9.50
CA MET A 1 -8.97 7.11 -10.09
C MET A 1 -8.28 7.32 -11.44
N ARG A 2 -8.94 7.85 -12.50
CA ARG A 2 -8.30 8.02 -13.83
C ARG A 2 -7.11 8.99 -13.85
N ILE A 3 -7.23 10.12 -13.16
CA ILE A 3 -6.21 11.18 -13.10
C ILE A 3 -4.92 10.68 -12.43
N LEU A 4 -5.03 9.93 -11.33
CA LEU A 4 -3.87 9.32 -10.65
C LEU A 4 -3.15 8.31 -11.55
N GLY A 5 -3.90 7.53 -12.35
CA GLY A 5 -3.31 6.63 -13.34
C GLY A 5 -2.49 7.35 -14.41
N PHE A 6 -2.97 8.49 -14.91
CA PHE A 6 -2.23 9.32 -15.87
C PHE A 6 -1.00 10.00 -15.25
N VAL A 7 -1.09 10.43 -13.99
CA VAL A 7 0.05 11.01 -13.25
C VAL A 7 1.13 9.96 -12.99
N ALA A 8 0.75 8.74 -12.59
CA ALA A 8 1.68 7.63 -12.42
C ALA A 8 2.33 7.22 -13.74
N LEU A 9 1.57 7.18 -14.84
CA LEU A 9 2.10 6.95 -16.19
C LEU A 9 3.10 8.04 -16.60
N GLY A 10 2.79 9.31 -16.35
CA GLY A 10 3.69 10.42 -16.64
C GLY A 10 5.01 10.33 -15.87
N LEU A 11 4.94 10.00 -14.57
CA LEU A 11 6.13 9.81 -13.73
C LEU A 11 6.96 8.60 -14.19
N LEU A 12 6.30 7.49 -14.53
CA LEU A 12 6.95 6.29 -15.09
C LEU A 12 7.65 6.57 -16.43
N ILE A 13 7.08 7.39 -17.30
CA ILE A 13 7.70 7.79 -18.57
C ILE A 13 8.98 8.60 -18.29
N ILE A 14 8.92 9.56 -17.36
CA ILE A 14 10.06 10.42 -17.02
C ILE A 14 11.21 9.62 -16.39
N THR A 15 10.93 8.68 -15.49
CA THR A 15 11.97 7.81 -14.91
C THR A 15 12.54 6.82 -15.92
N ASN A 16 11.71 6.21 -16.76
CA ASN A 16 12.20 5.28 -17.79
C ASN A 16 13.07 6.00 -18.84
N LEU A 17 12.72 7.21 -19.26
CA LEU A 17 13.53 8.01 -20.19
C LEU A 17 14.94 8.32 -19.67
N ARG A 18 15.15 8.37 -18.35
CA ARG A 18 16.46 8.59 -17.73
C ARG A 18 17.29 7.32 -17.52
N LEU A 19 16.68 6.13 -17.52
CA LEU A 19 17.31 4.88 -17.06
C LEU A 19 17.44 3.78 -18.14
N GLY A 20 16.78 3.89 -19.30
CA GLY A 20 16.94 2.91 -20.38
C GLY A 20 15.68 2.70 -21.24
N PRO A 21 15.63 1.67 -22.09
CA PRO A 21 14.48 1.42 -22.98
C PRO A 21 13.19 1.22 -22.19
N VAL A 22 12.13 1.94 -22.61
CA VAL A 22 10.84 2.12 -21.92
C VAL A 22 10.11 0.79 -21.63
N ILE A 23 10.38 -0.25 -22.41
CA ILE A 23 9.83 -1.60 -22.22
C ILE A 23 10.94 -2.61 -22.53
N SER A 24 11.67 -3.06 -21.51
CA SER A 24 12.63 -4.15 -21.65
C SER A 24 11.96 -5.49 -21.26
N ILE A 25 11.33 -6.13 -22.25
CA ILE A 25 10.69 -7.45 -22.09
C ILE A 25 11.73 -8.53 -21.71
N THR A 26 13.02 -8.27 -21.97
CA THR A 26 14.14 -9.14 -21.62
C THR A 26 14.30 -9.31 -20.11
N GLU A 27 13.95 -8.30 -19.31
CA GLU A 27 14.11 -8.38 -17.84
C GLU A 27 13.11 -9.35 -17.19
N PHE A 28 11.94 -9.56 -17.79
CA PHE A 28 10.97 -10.58 -17.34
C PHE A 28 11.44 -12.02 -17.51
N LYS A 29 12.52 -12.26 -18.28
CA LYS A 29 13.15 -13.58 -18.36
C LYS A 29 13.87 -13.97 -17.06
N LYS A 30 14.22 -12.99 -16.22
CA LYS A 30 14.79 -13.25 -14.90
C LYS A 30 13.65 -13.57 -13.92
N PRO A 31 13.61 -14.76 -13.32
CA PRO A 31 12.50 -15.17 -12.45
C PRO A 31 12.35 -14.27 -11.23
N VAL A 32 13.46 -13.76 -10.68
CA VAL A 32 13.47 -12.83 -9.54
C VAL A 32 12.74 -11.52 -9.86
N TYR A 33 12.97 -10.97 -11.05
CA TYR A 33 12.31 -9.73 -11.49
C TYR A 33 10.80 -9.93 -11.65
N SER A 34 10.39 -11.03 -12.30
CA SER A 34 8.99 -11.35 -12.51
C SER A 34 8.22 -11.59 -11.20
N ILE A 35 8.82 -12.28 -10.24
CA ILE A 35 8.22 -12.47 -8.90
C ILE A 35 8.09 -11.14 -8.17
N PHE A 36 9.12 -10.29 -8.19
CA PHE A 36 9.08 -8.98 -7.56
C PHE A 36 7.96 -8.09 -8.12
N VAL A 37 7.83 -8.04 -9.46
CA VAL A 37 6.75 -7.28 -10.11
C VAL A 37 5.38 -7.84 -9.76
N LEU A 38 5.21 -9.17 -9.73
CA LEU A 38 3.96 -9.81 -9.31
C LEU A 38 3.61 -9.43 -7.87
N SER A 39 4.57 -9.50 -6.96
CA SER A 39 4.39 -9.11 -5.55
C SER A 39 3.97 -7.64 -5.43
N LEU A 40 4.55 -6.74 -6.21
CA LEU A 40 4.19 -5.33 -6.22
C LEU A 40 2.74 -5.10 -6.69
N VAL A 41 2.32 -5.83 -7.73
CA VAL A 41 0.94 -5.79 -8.24
C VAL A 41 -0.04 -6.27 -7.18
N VAL A 42 0.23 -7.41 -6.55
CA VAL A 42 -0.62 -7.97 -5.48
C VAL A 42 -0.70 -7.02 -4.29
N ASN A 43 0.43 -6.44 -3.87
CA ASN A 43 0.45 -5.48 -2.75
C ASN A 43 -0.36 -4.22 -3.08
N THR A 44 -0.22 -3.70 -4.29
CA THR A 44 -1.00 -2.53 -4.75
C THR A 44 -2.50 -2.83 -4.74
N LEU A 45 -2.90 -4.02 -5.18
CA LEU A 45 -4.31 -4.43 -5.17
C LEU A 45 -4.85 -4.55 -3.74
N ALA A 46 -4.06 -5.12 -2.83
CA ALA A 46 -4.41 -5.22 -1.41
C ALA A 46 -4.59 -3.83 -0.79
N LEU A 47 -3.65 -2.90 -1.05
CA LEU A 47 -3.72 -1.52 -0.59
C LEU A 47 -5.03 -0.83 -1.01
N PHE A 48 -5.37 -0.89 -2.30
CA PHE A 48 -6.62 -0.29 -2.78
C PHE A 48 -7.87 -0.95 -2.21
N THR A 49 -7.84 -2.27 -1.97
CA THR A 49 -8.97 -2.99 -1.39
C THR A 49 -9.25 -2.47 0.02
N VAL A 50 -8.22 -2.38 0.87
CA VAL A 50 -8.41 -1.87 2.23
C VAL A 50 -8.86 -0.41 2.22
N TYR A 51 -8.19 0.47 1.48
CA TYR A 51 -8.60 1.88 1.39
C TYR A 51 -10.05 2.08 0.92
N THR A 52 -10.54 1.23 0.01
CA THR A 52 -11.90 1.35 -0.56
C THR A 52 -12.95 0.77 0.37
N TYR A 53 -12.68 -0.37 1.01
CA TYR A 53 -13.68 -1.11 1.78
C TYR A 53 -13.62 -0.83 3.28
N LEU A 54 -12.59 -0.17 3.81
CA LEU A 54 -12.45 0.15 5.24
C LEU A 54 -13.65 0.93 5.79
N THR A 55 -14.09 1.95 5.06
CA THR A 55 -15.24 2.77 5.46
C THR A 55 -16.56 2.03 5.35
N VAL A 56 -16.75 1.27 4.28
CA VAL A 56 -17.95 0.46 4.07
C VAL A 56 -18.06 -0.61 5.18
N SER A 57 -16.95 -1.21 5.56
CA SER A 57 -16.88 -2.18 6.65
C SER A 57 -17.13 -1.54 8.02
N ALA A 58 -16.63 -0.32 8.26
CA ALA A 58 -16.89 0.41 9.50
C ALA A 58 -18.37 0.79 9.64
N VAL A 59 -18.98 1.34 8.59
CA VAL A 59 -20.42 1.65 8.55
C VAL A 59 -21.27 0.39 8.72
N GLY A 60 -20.88 -0.72 8.08
CA GLY A 60 -21.53 -2.02 8.26
C GLY A 60 -21.43 -2.59 9.68
N ALA A 61 -20.43 -2.17 10.46
CA ALA A 61 -20.26 -2.52 11.87
C ALA A 61 -21.02 -1.57 12.83
N ASN A 62 -21.93 -0.71 12.32
CA ASN A 62 -22.64 0.35 13.05
C ASN A 62 -21.72 1.46 13.61
N ILE A 63 -20.58 1.72 12.97
CA ILE A 63 -19.75 2.90 13.27
C ILE A 63 -20.31 4.09 12.49
N ASP A 64 -20.30 5.27 13.12
CA ASP A 64 -20.78 6.50 12.53
C ASP A 64 -20.02 6.85 11.23
N ALA A 65 -20.72 7.46 10.27
CA ALA A 65 -20.16 7.74 8.96
C ALA A 65 -19.00 8.75 9.04
N ASP A 66 -19.12 9.75 9.91
CA ASP A 66 -18.08 10.76 10.14
C ASP A 66 -16.81 10.12 10.70
N LEU A 67 -16.94 9.21 11.67
CA LEU A 67 -15.81 8.48 12.23
C LEU A 67 -15.15 7.55 11.20
N SER A 68 -15.92 7.06 10.24
CA SER A 68 -15.39 6.24 9.14
C SER A 68 -14.54 7.06 8.18
N PHE A 69 -14.89 8.33 7.92
CA PHE A 69 -14.04 9.23 7.15
C PHE A 69 -12.74 9.57 7.90
N ASP A 70 -12.80 9.72 9.21
CA ASP A 70 -11.61 9.95 10.03
C ASP A 70 -10.61 8.78 9.96
N LEU A 71 -11.08 7.53 9.82
CA LEU A 71 -10.20 6.37 9.59
C LEU A 71 -9.37 6.50 8.31
N ILE A 72 -9.96 7.01 7.22
CA ILE A 72 -9.21 7.29 5.99
C ILE A 72 -8.19 8.40 6.22
N ALA A 73 -8.55 9.45 6.95
CA ALA A 73 -7.64 10.55 7.26
C ALA A 73 -6.43 10.05 8.08
N ILE A 74 -6.68 9.20 9.08
CA ILE A 74 -5.63 8.55 9.89
C ILE A 74 -4.74 7.66 9.01
N ALA A 75 -5.33 6.81 8.17
CA ALA A 75 -4.57 5.94 7.28
C ALA A 75 -3.64 6.73 6.33
N ASN A 76 -4.14 7.82 5.75
CA ASN A 76 -3.32 8.68 4.88
C ASN A 76 -2.20 9.40 5.65
N ALA A 77 -2.49 9.89 6.86
CA ALA A 77 -1.48 10.52 7.72
C ALA A 77 -0.38 9.53 8.12
N MET A 78 -0.77 8.31 8.51
CA MET A 78 0.17 7.25 8.81
C MET A 78 0.96 6.81 7.59
N SER A 79 0.38 6.85 6.39
CA SER A 79 1.12 6.53 5.16
C SER A 79 2.23 7.52 4.84
N ALA A 80 2.03 8.81 5.12
CA ALA A 80 3.11 9.78 5.01
C ALA A 80 4.26 9.44 5.99
N VAL A 81 3.92 9.09 7.24
CA VAL A 81 4.89 8.69 8.26
C VAL A 81 5.61 7.38 7.87
N GLY A 82 4.87 6.39 7.39
CA GLY A 82 5.37 5.10 6.94
C GLY A 82 6.31 5.24 5.74
N GLN A 83 6.00 6.11 4.77
CA GLN A 83 6.87 6.38 3.62
C GLN A 83 8.18 7.05 4.03
N ILE A 84 8.13 8.05 4.92
CA ILE A 84 9.34 8.72 5.43
C ILE A 84 10.18 7.73 6.24
N GLY A 85 9.56 7.00 7.18
CA GLY A 85 10.23 6.05 8.04
C GLY A 85 10.85 4.88 7.27
N SER A 86 10.10 4.29 6.33
CA SER A 86 10.60 3.21 5.48
C SER A 86 11.68 3.67 4.52
N GLY A 87 11.63 4.91 4.01
CA GLY A 87 12.70 5.49 3.20
C GLY A 87 14.02 5.57 3.97
N VAL A 88 13.98 6.19 5.17
CA VAL A 88 15.16 6.28 6.04
C VAL A 88 15.67 4.90 6.46
N PHE A 89 14.77 3.95 6.74
CA PHE A 89 15.14 2.59 7.10
C PHE A 89 15.75 1.82 5.93
N ALA A 90 15.20 1.97 4.72
CA ALA A 90 15.71 1.36 3.50
C ALA A 90 17.10 1.88 3.12
N ASP A 91 17.37 3.16 3.36
CA ASP A 91 18.68 3.77 3.12
C ASP A 91 19.78 3.17 4.02
N HIS A 92 19.44 2.72 5.23
CA HIS A 92 20.40 2.15 6.17
C HIS A 92 20.50 0.62 6.13
N PHE A 93 19.37 -0.09 5.98
CA PHE A 93 19.30 -1.55 6.09
C PHE A 93 19.09 -2.27 4.75
N GLY A 94 18.92 -1.52 3.68
CA GLY A 94 18.65 -2.03 2.33
C GLY A 94 17.16 -2.21 2.06
N PRO A 95 16.74 -2.03 0.78
CA PRO A 95 15.32 -1.95 0.42
C PRO A 95 14.55 -3.26 0.62
N PHE A 96 15.18 -4.42 0.42
CA PHE A 96 14.50 -5.71 0.62
C PHE A 96 14.22 -6.01 2.09
N ASN A 97 15.10 -5.60 3.00
CA ASN A 97 14.91 -5.78 4.44
C ASN A 97 13.82 -4.85 5.01
N ALA A 98 13.50 -3.77 4.31
CA ALA A 98 12.36 -2.90 4.65
C ALA A 98 11.04 -3.45 4.08
N ILE A 99 11.03 -3.87 2.81
CA ILE A 99 9.80 -4.27 2.10
C ILE A 99 9.24 -5.61 2.62
N ILE A 100 10.09 -6.61 2.86
CA ILE A 100 9.64 -7.95 3.27
C ILE A 100 8.83 -7.92 4.58
N PRO A 101 9.34 -7.37 5.70
CA PRO A 101 8.57 -7.34 6.95
C PRO A 101 7.34 -6.44 6.85
N ALA A 102 7.41 -5.32 6.12
CA ALA A 102 6.26 -4.45 5.90
C ALA A 102 5.14 -5.18 5.12
N ALA A 103 5.48 -5.94 4.08
CA ALA A 103 4.52 -6.73 3.32
C ALA A 103 3.89 -7.85 4.16
N VAL A 104 4.67 -8.50 5.03
CA VAL A 104 4.14 -9.52 5.96
C VAL A 104 3.17 -8.89 6.96
N LEU A 105 3.53 -7.77 7.57
CA LEU A 105 2.66 -7.04 8.49
C LEU A 105 1.35 -6.61 7.81
N ALA A 106 1.43 -6.02 6.61
CA ALA A 106 0.26 -5.64 5.83
C ALA A 106 -0.66 -6.84 5.51
N GLY A 107 -0.06 -8.00 5.17
CA GLY A 107 -0.80 -9.25 4.97
C GLY A 107 -1.54 -9.70 6.22
N VAL A 108 -0.86 -9.75 7.37
CA VAL A 108 -1.47 -10.14 8.65
C VAL A 108 -2.62 -9.21 9.04
N VAL A 109 -2.43 -7.90 8.90
CA VAL A 109 -3.47 -6.89 9.20
C VAL A 109 -4.67 -7.05 8.27
N THR A 110 -4.45 -7.33 6.99
CA THR A 110 -5.52 -7.58 6.02
C THR A 110 -6.34 -8.82 6.39
N TYR A 111 -5.69 -9.89 6.86
CA TYR A 111 -6.40 -11.09 7.35
C TYR A 111 -7.10 -10.89 8.70
N ALA A 112 -6.60 -9.99 9.55
CA ALA A 112 -7.19 -9.68 10.83
C ALA A 112 -8.44 -8.78 10.72
N TRP A 113 -8.55 -8.00 9.63
CA TRP A 113 -9.61 -7.00 9.45
C TRP A 113 -11.04 -7.55 9.52
N PRO A 114 -11.41 -8.68 8.89
CA PRO A 114 -12.77 -9.21 9.00
C PRO A 114 -13.24 -9.52 10.43
N PHE A 115 -12.31 -9.66 11.39
CA PHE A 115 -12.60 -9.90 12.80
C PHE A 115 -12.74 -8.61 13.63
N ALA A 116 -12.56 -7.43 13.02
CA ALA A 116 -12.70 -6.15 13.69
C ALA A 116 -14.18 -5.78 13.88
N THR A 117 -14.63 -5.77 15.14
CA THR A 117 -16.01 -5.46 15.53
C THR A 117 -16.17 -4.16 16.31
N HIS A 118 -15.06 -3.52 16.70
CA HIS A 118 -15.03 -2.34 17.55
C HIS A 118 -14.26 -1.20 16.89
N ILE A 119 -14.64 0.04 17.21
CA ILE A 119 -13.99 1.27 16.70
C ILE A 119 -12.47 1.23 16.88
N ALA A 120 -11.99 0.83 18.06
CA ALA A 120 -10.55 0.75 18.35
C ALA A 120 -9.82 -0.23 17.41
N ALA A 121 -10.45 -1.35 17.02
CA ALA A 121 -9.85 -2.31 16.10
C ALA A 121 -9.70 -1.71 14.69
N PHE A 122 -10.70 -0.97 14.21
CA PHE A 122 -10.61 -0.27 12.93
C PHE A 122 -9.53 0.82 12.93
N VAL A 123 -9.37 1.56 14.03
CA VAL A 123 -8.30 2.57 14.17
C VAL A 123 -6.93 1.91 14.13
N VAL A 124 -6.75 0.79 14.84
CA VAL A 124 -5.49 0.03 14.81
C VAL A 124 -5.19 -0.47 13.40
N ILE A 125 -6.18 -1.00 12.69
CA ILE A 125 -6.03 -1.42 11.29
C ILE A 125 -5.63 -0.23 10.42
N ALA A 126 -6.29 0.92 10.54
CA ALA A 126 -5.96 2.12 9.77
C ALA A 126 -4.52 2.59 10.03
N VAL A 127 -4.03 2.50 11.28
CA VAL A 127 -2.68 2.91 11.66
C VAL A 127 -1.61 1.97 11.13
N PHE A 128 -1.81 0.65 11.22
CA PHE A 128 -0.83 -0.32 10.72
C PHE A 128 -0.83 -0.44 9.20
N PHE A 129 -1.94 -0.08 8.56
CA PHE A 129 -2.09 -0.17 7.11
C PHE A 129 -1.62 1.08 6.37
N GLY A 130 -1.65 2.25 7.02
CA GLY A 130 -1.10 3.50 6.50
C GLY A 130 0.42 3.44 6.42
#